data_AF-A0A0E3QFK8-F1
#
_entry.id   AF-A0A0E3QFK8-F1
#
_cell.length_a   1.000
_cell.length_b   1.000
_cell.length_c   1.000
_cell.angle_alpha   90.00
_cell.angle_beta   90.00
_cell.angle_gamma   90.00
#
_symmetry.space_group_name_H-M   'P 1'
#
loop_
_entity.id
_entity.type
_entity.pdbx_description
1 polymer ?
#
loop_
_entity_poly.entity_id
_entity_poly.type
_entity_poly.pdbx_seq_one_letter_code
_entity_poly.pdbx_strand_id
1 'polypeptide(L)'
;MINAAWKVFSWMIDSGMRGGIPVEKHSNVVTFYGDYSDYQETLKMKDTNFAYVFLLDQKGFIRWKGKGYSSPETIKELIETAESLK
;
A
#
# COMPACT_ATOMS: atom_id res chain seq x y z
N MET A 1 19.92 4.03 5.92
CA MET A 1 19.25 5.10 6.68
C MET A 1 18.63 6.10 5.72
N ILE A 2 17.31 6.30 5.73
CA ILE A 2 16.69 7.38 4.96
C ILE A 2 17.16 8.73 5.55
N ASN A 3 17.60 9.63 4.67
CA ASN A 3 17.99 11.00 4.99
C ASN A 3 16.92 11.70 5.84
N ALA A 4 17.30 12.30 6.98
CA ALA A 4 16.41 12.97 7.92
C ALA A 4 15.49 14.06 7.30
N ALA A 5 15.80 14.50 6.08
CA ALA A 5 14.96 15.38 5.27
C ALA A 5 13.49 14.93 5.14
N TRP A 6 13.20 13.62 5.16
CA TRP A 6 11.82 13.12 5.07
C TRP A 6 10.92 13.65 6.20
N LYS A 7 11.48 13.91 7.39
CA LYS A 7 10.72 14.43 8.54
C LYS A 7 10.19 15.84 8.30
N VAL A 8 10.86 16.62 7.45
CA VAL A 8 10.43 17.98 7.10
C VAL A 8 9.28 17.96 6.09
N PHE A 9 9.22 16.92 5.24
CA PHE A 9 8.20 16.75 4.20
C PHE A 9 7.08 15.76 4.56
N SER A 10 7.15 15.10 5.72
CA SER A 10 6.20 14.04 6.10
C SER A 10 4.77 14.55 6.14
N TRP A 11 4.54 15.78 6.63
CA TRP A 11 3.20 16.38 6.66
C TRP A 11 2.58 16.50 5.26
N MET A 12 3.39 16.84 4.25
CA MET A 12 2.94 16.95 2.85
C MET A 12 2.62 15.57 2.27
N ILE A 13 3.48 14.58 2.52
CA ILE A 13 3.28 13.20 2.05
C ILE A 13 2.04 12.59 2.71
N ASP A 14 1.91 12.70 4.03
CA ASP A 14 0.75 12.19 4.77
C ASP A 14 -0.54 12.88 4.32
N SER A 15 -0.50 14.20 4.05
CA SER A 15 -1.65 14.93 3.53
C SER A 15 -2.05 14.47 2.12
N GLY A 16 -1.07 14.22 1.24
CA GLY A 16 -1.33 13.68 -0.09
C GLY A 16 -1.92 12.27 -0.05
N MET A 17 -1.32 11.38 0.75
CA MET A 17 -1.80 10.00 0.91
C MET A 17 -3.21 9.93 1.50
N ARG A 18 -3.55 10.83 2.43
CA ARG A 18 -4.88 10.91 3.05
C ARG A 18 -5.90 11.71 2.25
N GLY A 19 -5.48 12.52 1.29
CA GLY A 19 -6.37 13.42 0.54
C GLY A 19 -7.48 12.70 -0.24
N GLY A 20 -7.25 11.43 -0.63
CA GLY A 20 -8.25 10.58 -1.28
C GLY A 20 -9.05 9.69 -0.34
N ILE A 21 -8.86 9.81 0.98
CA ILE A 21 -9.39 8.88 1.98
C ILE A 21 -10.37 9.63 2.89
N PRO A 22 -11.60 9.13 3.09
CA PRO A 22 -12.53 9.72 4.06
C PRO A 22 -11.91 9.85 5.45
N VAL A 23 -12.17 10.97 6.14
CA VAL A 23 -11.51 11.34 7.41
C VAL A 23 -11.69 10.25 8.47
N GLU A 24 -12.87 9.65 8.55
CA GLU A 24 -13.20 8.57 9.48
C GLU A 24 -12.39 7.28 9.25
N LYS A 25 -11.73 7.14 8.09
CA LYS A 25 -10.87 6.00 7.75
C LYS A 25 -9.38 6.29 7.93
N HIS A 26 -8.99 7.52 8.30
CA HIS A 26 -7.57 7.88 8.43
C HIS A 26 -6.83 7.05 9.48
N SER A 27 -7.52 6.55 10.51
CA SER A 27 -6.95 5.66 11.53
C SER A 27 -6.63 4.25 11.00
N ASN A 28 -7.18 3.85 9.86
CA ASN A 28 -6.95 2.54 9.23
C ASN A 28 -5.78 2.58 8.23
N VAL A 29 -5.06 3.70 8.14
CA VAL A 29 -4.00 3.92 7.15
C VAL A 29 -2.72 4.30 7.88
N VAL A 30 -1.64 3.59 7.57
CA VAL A 30 -0.31 3.85 8.11
C VAL A 30 0.66 4.15 6.98
N THR A 31 1.44 5.22 7.12
CA THR A 31 2.57 5.54 6.25
C THR A 31 3.85 5.14 6.97
N PHE A 32 4.64 4.25 6.36
CA PHE A 32 5.95 3.88 6.89
C PHE A 32 7.06 4.65 6.17
N TYR A 33 7.86 5.40 6.93
CA TYR A 33 9.05 6.09 6.42
C TYR A 33 10.29 5.34 6.89
N GLY A 34 10.90 4.59 5.99
CA GLY A 34 12.09 3.82 6.32
C GLY A 34 12.63 3.06 5.11
N ASP A 35 13.75 2.39 5.34
CA ASP A 35 14.25 1.43 4.37
C ASP A 35 13.19 0.33 4.16
N TYR A 36 12.82 0.09 2.91
CA TYR A 36 11.82 -0.89 2.52
C TYR A 36 12.40 -2.01 1.64
N SER A 37 13.73 -2.10 1.51
CA SER A 37 14.38 -3.12 0.68
C SER A 37 13.99 -4.55 1.07
N ASP A 38 13.82 -4.83 2.36
CA ASP A 38 13.35 -6.14 2.84
C ASP A 38 11.94 -6.47 2.31
N TYR A 39 11.05 -5.48 2.26
CA TYR A 39 9.72 -5.63 1.64
C TYR A 39 9.85 -5.84 0.13
N GLN A 40 10.75 -5.11 -0.53
CA GLN A 40 10.95 -5.28 -1.98
C GLN A 40 11.39 -6.68 -2.35
N GLU A 41 12.34 -7.23 -1.60
CA GLU A 41 12.84 -8.59 -1.81
C GLU A 41 11.77 -9.62 -1.47
N THR A 42 11.21 -9.55 -0.27
CA THR A 42 10.23 -10.52 0.25
C THR A 42 8.96 -10.56 -0.60
N LEU A 43 8.44 -9.39 -1.00
CA LEU A 43 7.20 -9.26 -1.78
C LEU A 43 7.44 -9.30 -3.30
N LYS A 44 8.71 -9.48 -3.73
CA LYS A 44 9.14 -9.52 -5.13
C LYS A 44 8.70 -8.27 -5.91
N MET A 45 8.95 -7.09 -5.35
CA MET A 45 8.71 -5.78 -5.96
C MET A 45 9.95 -5.32 -6.74
N LYS A 46 10.33 -6.07 -7.77
CA LYS A 46 11.58 -5.85 -8.50
C LYS A 46 11.63 -4.55 -9.29
N ASP A 47 10.47 -4.02 -9.68
CA ASP A 47 10.37 -2.90 -10.60
C ASP A 47 9.74 -1.71 -9.89
N THR A 48 10.59 -0.81 -9.42
CA THR A 48 10.21 0.35 -8.61
C THR A 48 9.53 1.46 -9.39
N ASN A 49 9.40 1.31 -10.71
CA ASN A 49 8.62 2.25 -11.53
C ASN A 49 7.11 2.04 -11.37
N PHE A 50 6.69 0.94 -10.72
CA PHE A 50 5.29 0.64 -10.50
C PHE A 50 4.95 0.61 -9.01
N ALA A 51 3.76 1.09 -8.69
CA ALA A 51 3.11 0.82 -7.42
C ALA A 51 2.69 -0.66 -7.35
N TYR A 52 2.66 -1.20 -6.13
CA TYR A 52 2.16 -2.53 -5.85
C TYR A 52 1.08 -2.45 -4.78
N VAL A 53 0.06 -3.30 -4.91
CA VAL A 53 -1.01 -3.43 -3.92
C VAL A 53 -1.08 -4.88 -3.51
N PHE A 54 -1.21 -5.13 -2.21
CA PHE A 54 -1.35 -6.48 -1.66
C PHE A 54 -2.58 -6.50 -0.76
N LEU A 55 -3.41 -7.53 -0.91
CA LEU A 55 -4.49 -7.83 0.01
C LEU A 55 -4.01 -8.91 0.97
N LEU A 56 -4.08 -8.62 2.27
CA LEU A 56 -3.76 -9.57 3.33
C LEU A 56 -5.05 -10.06 3.98
N ASP A 57 -5.06 -11.32 4.43
CA ASP A 57 -6.09 -11.80 5.36
C ASP A 57 -5.75 -11.45 6.82
N GLN A 58 -6.64 -11.82 7.75
CA GLN A 58 -6.47 -11.57 9.19
C GLN A 58 -5.24 -12.28 9.80
N LYS A 59 -4.68 -13.30 9.13
CA LYS A 59 -3.48 -14.01 9.56
C LYS A 59 -2.21 -13.43 8.93
N GLY A 60 -2.35 -12.39 8.09
CA GLY A 60 -1.24 -11.75 7.39
C GLY A 60 -0.79 -12.45 6.11
N PHE A 61 -1.55 -13.43 5.61
CA PHE A 61 -1.22 -14.07 4.33
C PHE A 61 -1.69 -13.21 3.16
N ILE A 62 -0.85 -13.09 2.13
CA ILE A 62 -1.20 -12.43 0.88
C ILE A 62 -2.23 -13.30 0.14
N ARG A 63 -3.39 -12.71 -0.13
CA ARG A 63 -4.51 -13.34 -0.86
C ARG A 63 -4.65 -12.80 -2.28
N TRP A 64 -4.18 -11.58 -2.52
CA TRP A 64 -4.17 -10.98 -3.86
C TRP A 64 -3.00 -9.99 -4.00
N LYS A 65 -2.51 -9.80 -5.23
CA LYS A 65 -1.43 -8.87 -5.58
C LYS A 65 -1.73 -8.16 -6.90
N GLY A 66 -1.58 -6.83 -6.92
CA GLY A 66 -1.60 -5.98 -8.10
C GLY A 66 -0.26 -5.27 -8.33
N LYS A 67 0.03 -4.93 -9.59
CA LYS A 67 1.20 -4.14 -10.00
C LYS A 67 0.77 -3.11 -11.05
N GLY A 68 1.15 -1.85 -10.85
CA GLY A 68 0.94 -0.77 -11.80
C GLY A 68 -0.50 -0.26 -11.83
N TYR A 69 -0.95 0.16 -13.01
CA TYR A 69 -2.29 0.70 -13.19
C TYR A 69 -3.35 -0.39 -13.02
N SER A 70 -4.45 -0.02 -12.39
CA SER A 70 -5.62 -0.88 -12.29
C SER A 70 -6.47 -0.82 -13.55
N SER A 71 -7.15 -1.91 -13.83
CA SER A 71 -8.33 -1.98 -14.72
C SER A 71 -9.60 -2.23 -13.90
N PRO A 72 -10.80 -1.97 -14.45
CA PRO A 72 -12.06 -2.31 -13.78
C PRO A 72 -12.14 -3.77 -13.32
N GLU A 73 -11.59 -4.69 -14.12
CA GLU A 73 -11.56 -6.13 -13.83
C GLU A 73 -10.65 -6.43 -12.62
N THR A 74 -9.46 -5.83 -12.58
CA THR A 74 -8.53 -6.02 -11.44
C THR A 74 -9.07 -5.42 -10.14
N ILE A 75 -9.83 -4.33 -10.23
CA ILE A 75 -10.50 -3.73 -9.07
C ILE A 75 -11.60 -4.65 -8.57
N LYS A 76 -12.42 -5.17 -9.49
CA LYS A 76 -13.48 -6.12 -9.16
C LYS A 76 -12.91 -7.37 -8.48
N GLU A 77 -11.86 -7.97 -9.06
CA GLU A 77 -11.20 -9.15 -8.48
C GLU A 77 -10.65 -8.87 -7.07
N LEU A 78 -10.00 -7.73 -6.84
CA LEU A 78 -9.51 -7.34 -5.52
C LEU A 78 -10.65 -7.25 -4.49
N ILE A 79 -11.76 -6.59 -4.85
CA ILE A 79 -12.91 -6.41 -3.95
C ILE A 79 -13.58 -7.75 -3.66
N GLU A 80 -13.88 -8.54 -4.69
CA GLU A 80 -14.49 -9.87 -4.51
C GLU A 80 -13.58 -10.79 -3.67
N THR A 81 -12.27 -10.72 -3.86
CA THR A 81 -11.32 -11.46 -3.02
C THR A 81 -11.43 -10.99 -1.58
N ALA A 82 -11.42 -9.68 -1.32
CA ALA A 82 -11.51 -9.12 0.03
C ALA A 82 -12.83 -9.53 0.74
N GLU A 83 -13.95 -9.48 0.04
CA GLU A 83 -15.27 -9.87 0.57
C GLU A 83 -15.37 -11.37 0.87
N SER A 84 -14.58 -12.20 0.19
CA SER A 84 -14.51 -13.64 0.46
C SER A 84 -13.71 -14.00 1.72
N LEU A 85 -12.88 -13.08 2.22
CA LEU A 85 -12.07 -13.28 3.42
C LEU A 85 -12.92 -13.00 4.67
N LYS A 86 -13.14 -14.05 5.46
CA LYS A 86 -13.85 -13.97 6.75
C LYS A 86 -12.95 -13.49 7.88
#